data_AF-A0A1G9QYB3-F1
#
_entry.id   AF-A0A1G9QYB3-F1
#
_cell.length_a   1.000
_cell.length_b   1.000
_cell.length_c   1.000
_cell.angle_alpha   90.00
_cell.angle_beta   90.00
_cell.angle_gamma   90.00
#
_symmetry.space_group_name_H-M   'P 1'
#
loop_
_entity.id
_entity.type
_entity.pdbx_description
1 polymer ?
#
loop_
_entity_poly.entity_id
_entity_poly.type
_entity_poly.pdbx_seq_one_letter_code
_entity_poly.pdbx_strand_id
1 'polypeptide(L)'
;MKKFGFILMFLLVVSISCKTQKKTRAPKIDVPIAINIEAESSASANFINLSYYRFQLLNELEQFQSINFVLVDADENPDVVLDITIENFTLWPKDERVSRRRVSRNIVAGTDSNGKPVYQTVTASVDIVQIQQRTNARFKTSLLIKAETPVKFQKTFIASYNYVNTYVDNIQGDPRALDPSISMSRGMGIEPTEDEYILILSKREMTRRLGDEIRKFYDSKTKVPK
;
A
#
# COMPACT_ATOMS: atom_id res chain seq x y z
N MET A 1 -28.54 6.18 -63.85
CA MET A 1 -28.99 6.23 -62.44
C MET A 1 -27.83 5.80 -61.55
N LYS A 2 -27.51 6.65 -60.55
CA LYS A 2 -26.92 6.34 -59.21
C LYS A 2 -25.73 5.37 -59.15
N LYS A 3 -24.49 5.87 -59.04
CA LYS A 3 -23.75 6.11 -57.77
C LYS A 3 -23.72 4.89 -56.84
N PHE A 4 -22.59 4.16 -56.84
CA PHE A 4 -21.93 3.49 -55.70
C PHE A 4 -20.62 2.92 -56.29
N GLY A 5 -19.47 3.55 -56.13
CA GLY A 5 -18.82 3.87 -54.85
C GLY A 5 -17.55 3.01 -54.81
N PHE A 6 -16.43 3.45 -55.38
CA PHE A 6 -15.35 4.09 -54.63
C PHE A 6 -14.97 3.39 -53.30
N ILE A 7 -15.00 2.05 -53.24
CA ILE A 7 -14.64 1.27 -52.04
C ILE A 7 -13.43 0.34 -52.29
N LEU A 8 -12.65 0.55 -53.36
CA LEU A 8 -11.46 -0.26 -53.65
C LEU A 8 -10.14 0.53 -53.61
N MET A 9 -10.13 1.78 -53.15
CA MET A 9 -8.91 2.59 -53.11
C MET A 9 -8.78 3.49 -51.87
N PHE A 10 -9.31 3.04 -50.73
CA PHE A 10 -9.15 3.72 -49.43
C PHE A 10 -8.71 2.78 -48.30
N LEU A 11 -8.14 1.62 -48.64
CA LEU A 11 -7.65 0.62 -47.68
C LEU A 11 -6.11 0.54 -47.62
N LEU A 12 -5.43 1.61 -48.03
CA LEU A 12 -3.96 1.64 -48.13
C LEU A 12 -3.26 2.79 -47.37
N VAL A 13 -3.96 3.64 -46.61
CA VAL A 13 -3.29 4.71 -45.84
C VAL A 13 -3.99 5.01 -44.50
N VAL A 14 -4.22 4.00 -43.66
CA VAL A 14 -4.37 4.23 -42.21
C VAL A 14 -3.72 3.10 -41.42
N SER A 15 -2.54 2.65 -41.84
CA SER A 15 -1.54 2.24 -40.85
C SER A 15 -1.05 3.50 -40.16
N ILE A 16 -1.90 4.09 -39.31
CA ILE A 16 -1.42 4.86 -38.16
C ILE A 16 -0.74 3.81 -37.30
N SER A 17 0.50 3.49 -37.68
CA SER A 17 1.51 3.12 -36.73
C SER A 17 1.50 4.30 -35.77
N CYS A 18 0.76 4.13 -34.68
CA CYS A 18 0.89 4.97 -33.52
C CYS A 18 2.34 4.72 -33.11
N LYS A 19 3.25 5.49 -33.71
CA LYS A 19 4.51 5.85 -33.08
C LYS A 19 4.03 6.50 -31.80
N THR A 20 3.82 5.68 -30.78
CA THR A 20 4.16 6.06 -29.43
C THR A 20 5.57 6.57 -29.61
N GLN A 21 5.68 7.90 -29.79
CA GLN A 21 6.86 8.60 -29.40
C GLN A 21 7.06 8.10 -27.99
N LYS A 22 7.96 7.12 -27.82
CA LYS A 22 8.73 7.01 -26.61
C LYS A 22 9.29 8.43 -26.52
N LYS A 23 8.57 9.32 -25.82
CA LYS A 23 9.15 10.52 -25.26
C LYS A 23 10.36 9.95 -24.59
N THR A 24 11.52 10.16 -25.20
CA THR A 24 12.79 9.86 -24.57
C THR A 24 12.67 10.63 -23.27
N ARG A 25 12.35 9.92 -22.18
CA ARG A 25 12.29 10.55 -20.86
C ARG A 25 13.68 11.15 -20.75
N ALA A 26 13.75 12.47 -20.68
CA ALA A 26 15.01 13.13 -20.45
C ALA A 26 15.68 12.38 -19.28
N PRO A 27 16.98 12.08 -19.39
CA PRO A 27 17.68 11.36 -18.34
C PRO A 27 17.37 12.07 -17.02
N LYS A 28 16.83 11.30 -16.07
CA LYS A 28 16.56 11.83 -14.73
C LYS A 28 17.88 12.34 -14.18
N ILE A 29 17.85 13.52 -13.57
CA ILE A 29 19.03 14.10 -12.94
C ILE A 29 19.27 13.31 -11.65
N ASP A 30 20.49 12.85 -11.45
CA ASP A 30 20.90 12.20 -10.21
C ASP A 30 21.16 13.28 -9.15
N VAL A 31 20.52 13.14 -8.00
CA VAL A 31 20.59 14.08 -6.89
C VAL A 31 21.08 13.36 -5.65
N PRO A 32 22.21 13.78 -5.04
CA PRO A 32 22.69 13.18 -3.81
C PRO A 32 21.76 13.54 -2.63
N ILE A 33 21.26 12.53 -1.94
CA ILE A 33 20.40 12.65 -0.75
C ILE A 33 21.02 11.94 0.45
N ALA A 34 21.03 12.62 1.60
CA ALA A 34 21.24 11.98 2.89
C ALA A 34 19.89 11.83 3.61
N ILE A 35 19.58 10.61 4.06
CA ILE A 35 18.40 10.32 4.88
C ILE A 35 18.88 9.83 6.24
N ASN A 36 18.71 10.67 7.26
CA ASN A 36 19.09 10.38 8.63
C ASN A 36 17.84 9.98 9.41
N ILE A 37 17.84 8.78 9.99
CA ILE A 37 16.69 8.26 10.74
C ILE A 37 17.15 7.87 12.13
N GLU A 38 16.51 8.48 13.11
CA GLU A 38 16.72 8.20 14.52
C GLU A 38 15.40 7.76 15.14
N ALA A 39 15.45 6.76 16.01
CA ALA A 39 14.30 6.33 16.79
C ALA A 39 14.59 6.51 18.27
N GLU A 40 13.68 7.14 18.99
CA GLU A 40 13.74 7.22 20.44
C GLU A 40 13.68 5.80 21.02
N SER A 41 14.62 5.47 21.91
CA SER A 41 14.72 4.14 22.50
C SER A 41 13.43 3.78 23.23
N SER A 42 12.65 2.86 22.64
CA SER A 42 11.45 2.27 23.23
C SER A 42 11.50 0.74 23.06
N ALA A 43 10.75 0.01 23.88
CA ALA A 43 10.65 -1.44 23.77
C ALA A 43 10.24 -1.90 22.37
N SER A 44 9.45 -1.08 21.65
CA SER A 44 9.00 -1.37 20.28
C SER A 44 9.98 -0.88 19.22
N ALA A 45 10.74 0.20 19.49
CA ALA A 45 11.67 0.80 18.53
C ALA A 45 12.89 -0.11 18.25
N ASN A 46 13.26 -0.97 19.20
CA ASN A 46 14.35 -1.94 19.06
C ASN A 46 14.10 -3.00 17.98
N PHE A 47 12.85 -3.18 17.54
CA PHE A 47 12.49 -4.12 16.48
C PHE A 47 12.55 -3.49 15.08
N ILE A 48 12.71 -2.17 14.97
CA ILE A 48 12.71 -1.49 13.67
C ILE A 48 14.09 -1.63 13.04
N ASN A 49 14.15 -2.25 11.86
CA ASN A 49 15.34 -2.19 11.02
C ASN A 49 15.39 -0.82 10.31
N LEU A 50 16.09 0.15 10.90
CA LEU A 50 16.17 1.51 10.37
C LEU A 50 16.82 1.57 8.98
N SER A 51 17.77 0.67 8.67
CA SER A 51 18.39 0.59 7.35
C SER A 51 17.40 0.14 6.28
N TYR A 52 16.60 -0.88 6.59
CA TYR A 52 15.53 -1.34 5.70
C TYR A 52 14.46 -0.26 5.52
N TYR A 53 14.03 0.38 6.61
CA TYR A 53 13.08 1.49 6.56
C TYR A 53 13.60 2.67 5.73
N ARG A 54 14.88 3.03 5.85
CA ARG A 54 15.55 4.06 5.04
C ARG A 54 15.46 3.74 3.55
N PHE A 55 15.80 2.51 3.17
CA PHE A 55 15.74 2.07 1.77
C PHE A 55 14.32 2.11 1.21
N GLN A 56 13.34 1.61 1.98
CA GLN A 56 11.95 1.63 1.55
C GLN A 56 11.40 3.06 1.42
N LEU A 57 11.74 3.96 2.35
CA LEU A 57 11.35 5.36 2.26
C LEU A 57 11.92 6.03 1.00
N LEU A 58 13.19 5.77 0.67
CA LEU A 58 13.83 6.28 -0.54
C LEU A 58 13.05 5.85 -1.80
N ASN A 59 12.78 4.54 -1.93
CA ASN A 59 12.02 4.00 -3.05
C ASN A 59 10.64 4.65 -3.20
N GLU A 60 9.96 4.90 -2.08
CA GLU A 60 8.66 5.57 -2.08
C GLU A 60 8.77 7.04 -2.51
N LEU A 61 9.77 7.78 -2.01
CA LEU A 61 9.98 9.19 -2.39
C LEU A 61 10.29 9.35 -3.88
N GLU A 62 11.02 8.41 -4.49
CA GLU A 62 11.36 8.42 -5.91
C GLU A 62 10.15 8.27 -6.84
N GLN A 63 9.05 7.64 -6.37
CA GLN A 63 7.83 7.46 -7.18
C GLN A 63 7.21 8.80 -7.58
N PHE A 64 7.41 9.84 -6.78
CA PHE A 64 6.76 11.14 -6.95
C PHE A 64 7.57 12.10 -7.82
N GLN A 65 8.76 11.73 -8.27
CA GLN A 65 9.76 12.70 -8.70
C GLN A 65 10.31 12.48 -10.11
N SER A 66 10.71 13.59 -10.72
CA SER A 66 11.37 13.67 -12.03
C SER A 66 12.89 13.49 -11.95
N ILE A 67 13.44 13.22 -10.76
CA ILE A 67 14.86 12.97 -10.48
C ILE A 67 15.10 11.53 -10.01
N ASN A 68 16.36 11.12 -9.95
CA ASN A 68 16.81 9.92 -9.26
C ASN A 68 17.56 10.35 -8.01
N PHE A 69 17.37 9.64 -6.90
CA PHE A 69 18.15 9.90 -5.71
C PHE A 69 19.33 8.96 -5.62
N VAL A 70 20.49 9.51 -5.32
CA VAL A 70 21.68 8.76 -4.97
C VAL A 70 21.88 8.91 -3.47
N LEU A 71 21.71 7.82 -2.73
CA LEU A 71 21.89 7.83 -1.29
C LEU A 71 23.38 8.03 -0.97
N VAL A 72 23.69 9.08 -0.23
CA VAL A 72 25.04 9.45 0.18
C VAL A 72 25.07 9.64 1.70
N ASP A 73 26.26 9.57 2.28
CA ASP A 73 26.43 9.87 3.70
C ASP A 73 26.38 11.39 3.96
N ALA A 74 26.12 11.79 5.21
CA ALA A 74 25.90 13.19 5.57
C ALA A 74 27.14 14.08 5.35
N ASP A 75 28.34 13.50 5.39
CA ASP A 75 29.64 14.14 5.17
C ASP A 75 30.01 14.26 3.69
N GLU A 76 29.32 13.56 2.78
CA GLU A 76 29.53 13.64 1.32
C GLU A 76 28.85 14.86 0.66
N ASN A 77 28.53 15.88 1.45
CA ASN A 77 27.89 17.13 1.01
C ASN A 77 26.63 16.91 0.13
N PRO A 78 25.58 16.24 0.65
CA PRO A 78 24.34 15.97 -0.08
C PRO A 78 23.62 17.25 -0.50
N ASP A 79 22.91 17.20 -1.63
CA ASP A 79 22.02 18.29 -2.10
C ASP A 79 20.70 18.30 -1.33
N VAL A 80 20.21 17.12 -0.95
CA VAL A 80 19.00 16.96 -0.14
C VAL A 80 19.36 16.30 1.18
N VAL A 81 18.95 16.92 2.29
CA VAL A 81 19.08 16.33 3.63
C VAL A 81 17.68 16.13 4.18
N LEU A 82 17.36 14.89 4.55
CA LEU A 82 16.11 14.51 5.17
C LEU A 82 16.40 13.86 6.53
N ASP A 83 16.08 14.58 7.60
CA ASP A 83 16.18 14.09 8.97
C ASP A 83 14.80 13.64 9.45
N ILE A 84 14.72 12.46 10.05
CA ILE A 84 13.50 11.88 10.60
C ILE A 84 13.78 11.35 12.00
N THR A 85 13.12 11.94 13.00
CA THR A 85 13.08 11.40 14.36
C THR A 85 11.75 10.69 14.59
N ILE A 86 11.81 9.41 14.93
CA ILE A 86 10.66 8.57 15.28
C ILE A 86 10.51 8.58 16.80
N GLU A 87 9.40 9.12 17.29
CA GLU A 87 9.06 9.21 18.70
C GLU A 87 7.81 8.40 19.01
N ASN A 88 7.71 7.91 20.25
CA ASN A 88 6.52 7.23 20.77
C ASN A 88 6.02 6.07 19.88
N PHE A 89 6.93 5.38 19.17
CA PHE A 89 6.56 4.19 18.42
C PHE A 89 6.11 3.10 19.39
N THR A 90 4.84 2.72 19.29
CA THR A 90 4.24 1.66 20.11
C THR A 90 3.52 0.69 19.20
N LEU A 91 3.90 -0.59 19.29
CA LEU A 91 3.17 -1.71 18.71
C LEU A 91 2.50 -2.46 19.86
N TRP A 92 1.17 -2.40 19.94
CA TRP A 92 0.45 -3.08 21.01
C TRP A 92 0.45 -4.60 20.77
N PRO A 93 0.31 -5.40 21.84
CA PRO A 93 0.07 -6.84 21.70
C PRO A 93 -1.13 -7.12 20.81
N LYS A 94 -1.06 -8.22 20.08
CA LYS A 94 -2.14 -8.73 19.24
C LYS A 94 -3.34 -9.13 20.11
N ASP A 95 -4.52 -8.60 19.79
CA ASP A 95 -5.81 -9.01 20.36
C ASP A 95 -6.45 -10.00 19.39
N GLU A 96 -6.53 -11.26 19.79
CA GLU A 96 -7.14 -12.33 19.01
C GLU A 96 -8.43 -12.79 19.70
N ARG A 97 -9.52 -12.80 18.94
CA ARG A 97 -10.84 -13.20 19.41
C ARG A 97 -11.39 -14.29 18.51
N VAL A 98 -11.72 -15.41 19.13
CA VAL A 98 -12.39 -16.52 18.44
C VAL A 98 -13.87 -16.50 18.80
N SER A 99 -14.72 -16.48 17.78
CA SER A 99 -16.17 -16.58 17.93
C SER A 99 -16.69 -17.79 17.19
N ARG A 100 -17.55 -18.58 17.85
CA ARG A 100 -18.17 -19.77 17.26
C ARG A 100 -19.61 -19.45 16.87
N ARG A 101 -19.94 -19.64 15.59
CA ARG A 101 -21.29 -19.48 15.05
C ARG A 101 -21.84 -20.81 14.57
N ARG A 102 -23.08 -21.14 14.96
CA ARG A 102 -23.82 -22.27 14.39
C ARG A 102 -24.71 -21.75 13.24
N VAL A 103 -24.66 -22.43 12.10
CA VAL A 103 -25.46 -22.14 10.91
C VAL A 103 -26.25 -23.38 10.54
N SER A 104 -27.54 -23.23 10.27
CA SER A 104 -28.42 -24.31 9.87
C SER A 104 -29.19 -23.93 8.61
N ARG A 105 -29.35 -24.89 7.69
CA ARG A 105 -30.06 -24.70 6.43
C ARG A 105 -30.92 -25.92 6.13
N ASN A 106 -32.11 -25.70 5.58
CA ASN A 106 -32.90 -26.78 5.00
C ASN A 106 -32.42 -27.00 3.56
N ILE A 107 -31.95 -28.20 3.26
CA ILE A 107 -31.56 -28.62 1.91
C ILE A 107 -32.52 -29.69 1.43
N VAL A 108 -32.73 -29.78 0.12
CA VAL A 108 -33.52 -30.86 -0.47
C VAL A 108 -32.70 -32.14 -0.37
N ALA A 109 -33.21 -33.14 0.34
CA ALA A 109 -32.58 -34.45 0.54
C ALA A 109 -33.14 -35.51 -0.42
N GLY A 110 -34.32 -35.27 -1.00
CA GLY A 110 -34.95 -36.16 -1.96
C GLY A 110 -36.34 -35.68 -2.36
N THR A 111 -37.12 -36.58 -2.94
CA THR A 111 -38.51 -36.37 -3.34
C THR A 111 -39.36 -37.50 -2.77
N ASP A 112 -40.58 -37.19 -2.31
CA ASP A 112 -41.53 -38.19 -1.85
C ASP A 112 -42.14 -38.97 -3.02
N SER A 113 -42.98 -39.97 -2.71
CA SER A 113 -43.68 -40.77 -3.72
C SER A 113 -44.62 -39.97 -4.63
N ASN A 114 -44.91 -38.72 -4.29
CA ASN A 114 -45.77 -37.81 -5.04
C ASN A 114 -44.96 -36.73 -5.79
N GLY A 115 -43.63 -36.86 -5.83
CA GLY A 115 -42.73 -35.91 -6.50
C GLY A 115 -42.54 -34.59 -5.76
N LYS A 116 -42.92 -34.49 -4.48
CA LYS A 116 -42.70 -33.27 -3.66
C LYS A 116 -41.33 -33.32 -2.97
N PRO A 117 -40.60 -32.20 -2.89
CA PRO A 117 -39.28 -32.17 -2.25
C PRO A 117 -39.37 -32.48 -0.76
N VAL A 118 -38.52 -33.39 -0.30
CA VAL A 118 -38.27 -33.71 1.11
C VAL A 118 -37.05 -32.93 1.56
N TYR A 119 -37.20 -32.15 2.62
CA TYR A 119 -36.14 -31.31 3.16
C TYR A 119 -35.47 -31.95 4.37
N GLN A 120 -34.16 -31.79 4.47
CA GLN A 120 -33.36 -32.13 5.65
C GLN A 120 -32.71 -30.86 6.19
N THR A 121 -32.81 -30.63 7.50
CA THR A 121 -32.04 -29.58 8.16
C THR A 121 -30.61 -30.06 8.37
N VAL A 122 -29.67 -29.39 7.73
CA VAL A 122 -28.23 -29.58 7.92
C VAL A 122 -27.66 -28.46 8.76
N THR A 123 -26.65 -28.76 9.57
CA THR A 123 -26.02 -27.81 10.50
C THR A 123 -24.51 -27.85 10.37
N ALA A 124 -23.89 -26.68 10.46
CA ALA A 124 -22.45 -26.52 10.62
C ALA A 124 -22.15 -25.55 11.76
N SER A 125 -20.97 -25.70 12.35
CA SER A 125 -20.36 -24.75 13.28
C SER A 125 -19.13 -24.16 12.62
N VAL A 126 -18.99 -22.84 12.70
CA VAL A 126 -17.93 -22.06 12.09
C VAL A 126 -17.20 -21.31 13.19
N ASP A 127 -15.88 -21.48 13.27
CA ASP A 127 -15.01 -20.69 14.13
C ASP A 127 -14.45 -19.53 13.32
N ILE A 128 -14.81 -18.32 13.73
CA ILE A 128 -14.41 -17.06 13.10
C ILE A 128 -13.40 -16.41 14.04
N VAL A 129 -12.18 -16.23 13.53
CA VAL A 129 -11.09 -15.57 14.24
C VAL A 129 -11.01 -14.13 13.76
N GLN A 130 -11.01 -13.20 14.71
CA GLN A 130 -10.75 -11.79 14.47
C GLN A 130 -9.46 -11.42 15.19
N ILE A 131 -8.54 -10.83 14.43
CA ILE A 131 -7.25 -10.35 14.89
C ILE A 131 -7.24 -8.85 14.78
N GLN A 132 -6.77 -8.20 15.84
CA GLN A 132 -6.58 -6.77 15.88
C GLN A 132 -5.22 -6.42 16.47
N GLN A 133 -4.51 -5.48 15.85
CA GLN A 133 -3.26 -4.96 16.39
C GLN A 133 -3.14 -3.46 16.13
N ARG A 134 -2.93 -2.70 17.21
CA ARG A 134 -2.81 -1.24 17.16
C ARG A 134 -1.35 -0.85 17.04
N THR A 135 -1.10 0.26 16.37
CA THR A 135 0.22 0.87 16.27
C THR A 135 0.09 2.39 16.18
N ASN A 136 1.06 3.12 16.72
CA ASN A 136 1.20 4.55 16.53
C ASN A 136 2.67 4.96 16.46
N ALA A 137 2.90 6.13 15.88
CA ALA A 137 4.20 6.79 15.87
C ALA A 137 4.01 8.29 15.70
N ARG A 138 4.99 9.05 16.18
CA ARG A 138 5.18 10.45 15.82
C ARG A 138 6.47 10.58 15.02
N PHE A 139 6.40 11.20 13.85
CA PHE A 139 7.55 11.47 13.00
C PHE A 139 7.82 12.97 13.01
N LYS A 140 8.95 13.40 13.54
CA LYS A 140 9.46 14.76 13.36
C LYS A 140 10.38 14.76 12.16
N THR A 141 10.06 15.52 11.13
CA THR A 141 10.83 15.54 9.88
C THR A 141 11.40 16.93 9.61
N SER A 142 12.64 16.99 9.14
CA SER A 142 13.28 18.18 8.61
C SER A 142 13.83 17.86 7.22
N LEU A 143 13.39 18.60 6.21
CA LEU A 143 13.85 18.51 4.83
C LEU A 143 14.56 19.82 4.48
N LEU A 144 15.79 19.68 4.00
CA LEU A 144 16.60 20.76 3.45
C LEU A 144 16.99 20.40 2.02
N ILE A 145 16.70 21.28 1.07
CA ILE A 145 17.22 21.20 -0.30
C ILE A 145 18.19 22.35 -0.49
N LYS A 146 19.46 22.03 -0.71
CA LYS A 146 20.53 22.99 -1.00
C LYS A 146 20.35 23.50 -2.43
N ALA A 147 20.24 24.80 -2.56
CA ALA A 147 20.13 25.51 -3.83
C ALA A 147 20.48 26.99 -3.60
N GLU A 148 20.57 27.78 -4.68
CA GLU A 148 20.72 29.24 -4.60
C GLU A 148 19.68 29.86 -3.64
N THR A 149 18.43 29.41 -3.72
CA THR A 149 17.40 29.67 -2.72
C THR A 149 17.09 28.37 -1.98
N PRO A 150 17.59 28.18 -0.76
CA PRO A 150 17.42 26.92 -0.03
C PRO A 150 15.96 26.70 0.35
N VAL A 151 15.46 25.48 0.16
CA VAL A 151 14.13 25.07 0.63
C VAL A 151 14.28 24.38 1.97
N LYS A 152 13.54 24.87 2.96
CA LYS A 152 13.44 24.25 4.29
C LYS A 152 11.99 23.90 4.57
N PHE A 153 11.75 22.65 4.92
CA PHE A 153 10.43 22.17 5.33
C PHE A 153 10.56 21.35 6.60
N GLN A 154 9.80 21.73 7.63
CA GLN A 154 9.75 20.99 8.88
C GLN A 154 8.30 20.72 9.23
N LYS A 155 8.00 19.48 9.61
CA LYS A 155 6.66 19.09 10.04
C LYS A 155 6.74 17.91 10.99
N THR A 156 5.81 17.88 11.94
CA THR A 156 5.55 16.70 12.75
C THR A 156 4.30 16.00 12.23
N PHE A 157 4.40 14.69 12.05
CA PHE A 157 3.30 13.82 11.65
C PHE A 157 2.97 12.88 12.80
N ILE A 158 1.69 12.77 13.13
CA ILE A 158 1.21 11.83 14.13
C ILE A 158 0.35 10.82 13.39
N ALA A 159 0.78 9.56 13.39
CA ALA A 159 0.10 8.49 12.70
C ALA A 159 -0.32 7.42 13.71
N SER A 160 -1.53 6.90 13.50
CA SER A 160 -2.00 5.68 14.13
C SER A 160 -2.44 4.71 13.05
N TYR A 161 -2.43 3.42 13.35
CA TYR A 161 -2.93 2.37 12.49
C TYR A 161 -3.51 1.27 13.37
N ASN A 162 -4.56 0.63 12.88
CA ASN A 162 -5.19 -0.48 13.56
C ASN A 162 -5.43 -1.57 12.53
N TYR A 163 -4.54 -2.55 12.50
CA TYR A 163 -4.72 -3.76 11.71
C TYR A 163 -5.94 -4.51 12.23
N VAL A 164 -6.83 -4.91 11.33
CA VAL A 164 -7.97 -5.77 11.64
C VAL A 164 -8.09 -6.80 10.53
N ASN A 165 -8.08 -8.08 10.88
CA ASN A 165 -8.31 -9.16 9.95
C ASN A 165 -9.32 -10.15 10.57
N THR A 166 -10.25 -10.63 9.75
CA THR A 166 -11.26 -11.60 10.17
C THR A 166 -11.27 -12.73 9.15
N TYR A 167 -11.09 -13.96 9.62
CA TYR A 167 -11.10 -15.15 8.77
C TYR A 167 -11.80 -16.31 9.45
N VAL A 168 -12.17 -17.30 8.64
CA VAL A 168 -12.70 -18.58 9.11
C VAL A 168 -11.54 -19.53 9.34
N ASP A 169 -11.38 -19.95 10.58
CA ASP A 169 -10.31 -20.87 10.99
C ASP A 169 -10.77 -22.33 10.87
N ASN A 170 -11.97 -22.63 11.37
CA ASN A 170 -12.49 -23.99 11.36
C ASN A 170 -13.97 -24.06 10.97
N ILE A 171 -14.35 -25.18 10.34
CA ILE A 171 -15.73 -25.53 10.03
C ILE A 171 -15.96 -26.99 10.41
N GLN A 172 -16.95 -27.23 11.24
CA GLN A 172 -17.38 -28.56 11.67
C GLN A 172 -18.83 -28.80 11.24
N GLY A 173 -19.19 -30.05 10.92
CA GLY A 173 -20.54 -30.42 10.48
C GLY A 173 -20.71 -30.41 8.96
N ASP A 174 -21.95 -30.20 8.49
CA ASP A 174 -22.29 -30.33 7.07
C ASP A 174 -22.01 -29.02 6.31
N PRO A 175 -21.03 -28.98 5.38
CA PRO A 175 -20.67 -27.77 4.66
C PRO A 175 -21.79 -27.22 3.77
N ARG A 176 -22.80 -28.02 3.44
CA ARG A 176 -24.00 -27.56 2.71
C ARG A 176 -24.88 -26.62 3.53
N ALA A 177 -24.67 -26.57 4.85
CA ALA A 177 -25.29 -25.59 5.73
C ALA A 177 -24.71 -24.17 5.54
N LEU A 178 -23.56 -24.03 4.89
CA LEU A 178 -22.85 -22.76 4.76
C LEU A 178 -23.22 -21.98 3.51
N ASP A 179 -23.07 -20.66 3.60
CA ASP A 179 -23.06 -19.77 2.45
C ASP A 179 -21.69 -19.86 1.73
N PRO A 180 -21.65 -19.87 0.38
CA PRO A 180 -20.40 -19.83 -0.37
C PRO A 180 -19.45 -18.68 0.00
N SER A 181 -19.95 -17.54 0.50
CA SER A 181 -19.12 -16.43 0.98
C SER A 181 -18.28 -16.80 2.22
N ILE A 182 -18.79 -17.68 3.09
CA ILE A 182 -18.11 -18.13 4.31
C ILE A 182 -16.98 -19.12 3.98
N SER A 183 -17.11 -19.90 2.92
CA SER A 183 -16.05 -20.82 2.49
C SER A 183 -14.88 -20.11 1.80
N MET A 184 -15.11 -18.92 1.21
CA MET A 184 -14.08 -18.13 0.53
C MET A 184 -13.23 -17.27 1.49
N SER A 185 -13.67 -17.04 2.73
CA SER A 185 -12.91 -16.31 3.76
C SER A 185 -12.01 -17.21 4.63
N ARG A 186 -11.58 -18.35 4.09
CA ARG A 186 -10.75 -19.32 4.82
C ARG A 186 -9.27 -18.96 4.77
N GLY A 187 -8.63 -19.08 5.93
CA GLY A 187 -7.18 -18.90 6.08
C GLY A 187 -6.78 -17.50 6.55
N MET A 188 -5.69 -17.45 7.31
CA MET A 188 -5.05 -16.21 7.72
C MET A 188 -4.51 -15.50 6.46
N GLY A 189 -4.95 -14.27 6.21
CA GLY A 189 -4.31 -13.39 5.23
C GLY A 189 -2.87 -13.06 5.63
N ILE A 190 -2.17 -12.28 4.82
CA ILE A 190 -0.81 -11.85 5.17
C ILE A 190 -0.90 -10.78 6.27
N GLU A 191 -0.40 -11.12 7.47
CA GLU A 191 -0.25 -10.17 8.58
C GLU A 191 0.99 -9.30 8.35
N PRO A 192 0.92 -7.99 8.64
CA PRO A 192 2.09 -7.14 8.53
C PRO A 192 3.17 -7.56 9.53
N THR A 193 4.41 -7.55 9.07
CA THR A 193 5.61 -7.61 9.91
C THR A 193 5.79 -6.31 10.70
N GLU A 194 6.60 -6.33 11.75
CA GLU A 194 6.90 -5.18 12.60
C GLU A 194 7.42 -3.98 11.79
N ASP A 195 8.32 -4.23 10.82
CA ASP A 195 8.87 -3.21 9.91
C ASP A 195 7.80 -2.64 8.95
N GLU A 196 6.81 -3.45 8.57
CA GLU A 196 5.71 -2.98 7.72
C GLU A 196 4.78 -2.02 8.46
N TYR A 197 4.61 -2.17 9.79
CA TYR A 197 3.81 -1.25 10.57
C TYR A 197 4.37 0.18 10.55
N ILE A 198 5.68 0.36 10.70
CA ILE A 198 6.28 1.71 10.63
C ILE A 198 6.16 2.31 9.22
N LEU A 199 6.28 1.47 8.18
CA LEU A 199 6.09 1.88 6.79
C LEU A 199 4.64 2.28 6.51
N ILE A 200 3.65 1.54 7.02
CA ILE A 200 2.23 1.87 6.90
C ILE A 200 1.95 3.24 7.55
N LEU A 201 2.49 3.46 8.75
CA LEU A 201 2.32 4.73 9.47
C LEU A 201 2.94 5.91 8.71
N SER A 202 4.15 5.73 8.15
CA SER A 202 4.85 6.79 7.42
C SER A 202 4.17 7.13 6.09
N LYS A 203 3.68 6.11 5.37
CA LYS A 203 2.95 6.26 4.10
C LYS A 203 1.63 7.02 4.24
N ARG A 204 1.01 7.01 5.44
CA ARG A 204 -0.32 7.60 5.65
C ARG A 204 -0.38 9.10 5.33
N GLU A 205 0.67 9.85 5.67
CA GLU A 205 0.76 11.27 5.34
C GLU A 205 2.19 11.74 5.07
N MET A 206 3.15 11.32 5.90
CA MET A 206 4.52 11.81 5.90
C MET A 206 5.19 11.63 4.53
N THR A 207 5.24 10.40 4.01
CA THR A 207 5.94 10.09 2.75
C THR A 207 5.39 10.87 1.58
N ARG A 208 4.05 10.90 1.44
CA ARG A 208 3.40 11.68 0.37
C ARG A 208 3.69 13.16 0.49
N ARG A 209 3.61 13.73 1.71
CA ARG A 209 3.82 15.16 1.92
C ARG A 209 5.27 15.56 1.66
N LEU A 210 6.24 14.76 2.08
CA LEU A 210 7.66 14.96 1.76
C LEU A 210 7.90 14.87 0.26
N GLY A 211 7.35 13.84 -0.39
CA GLY A 211 7.41 13.68 -1.84
C GLY A 211 6.84 14.89 -2.59
N ASP A 212 5.70 15.43 -2.14
CA ASP A 212 5.08 16.63 -2.71
C ASP A 212 5.99 17.87 -2.58
N GLU A 213 6.61 18.11 -1.42
CA GLU A 213 7.50 19.27 -1.24
C GLU A 213 8.76 19.18 -2.09
N ILE A 214 9.37 17.99 -2.16
CA ILE A 214 10.52 17.76 -3.05
C ILE A 214 10.12 17.95 -4.51
N ARG A 215 9.00 17.36 -4.91
CA ARG A 215 8.47 17.46 -6.26
C ARG A 215 8.22 18.91 -6.66
N LYS A 216 7.61 19.73 -5.80
CA LYS A 216 7.38 21.16 -6.10
C LYS A 216 8.68 21.88 -6.47
N PHE A 217 9.76 21.60 -5.76
CA PHE A 217 11.06 22.21 -6.05
C PHE A 217 11.59 21.76 -7.42
N TYR A 218 11.74 20.45 -7.66
CA TYR A 218 12.34 19.95 -8.90
C TYR A 218 11.45 20.09 -10.14
N ASP A 219 10.12 20.02 -10.00
CA ASP A 219 9.19 20.30 -11.10
C ASP A 219 9.13 21.81 -11.43
N SER A 220 9.39 22.71 -10.47
CA SER A 220 9.50 24.14 -10.76
C SER A 220 10.80 24.49 -11.49
N LYS A 221 11.90 23.81 -11.15
CA LYS A 221 13.21 23.96 -11.81
C LYS A 221 13.24 23.39 -13.23
N THR A 222 12.47 22.33 -13.52
CA THR A 222 12.37 21.75 -14.88
C THR A 222 11.41 22.51 -15.80
N LYS A 223 10.58 23.41 -15.26
CA LYS A 223 9.74 24.36 -16.01
C LYS A 223 10.47 25.68 -16.26
N VAL A 224 11.65 25.64 -16.86
CA VAL A 224 12.20 26.85 -17.49
C VAL A 224 11.47 27.04 -18.83
N PRO A 225 10.93 28.23 -19.14
CA PRO A 225 10.31 28.47 -20.44
C PRO A 225 11.36 28.32 -21.55
N LYS A 226 10.99 27.61 -22.61
CA LYS A 226 11.73 27.67 -23.88
C LYS A 226 11.66 29.07 -24.48
#